data_AF-A0AAD8DU80-F1
#
_entry.id   AF-A0AAD8DU80-F1
#
_cell.length_a   1.000
_cell.length_b   1.000
_cell.length_c   1.000
_cell.angle_alpha   90.00
_cell.angle_beta   90.00
_cell.angle_gamma   90.00
#
_symmetry.space_group_name_H-M   'P 1'
#
loop_
_entity.id
_entity.type
_entity.pdbx_description
1 polymer ?
#
loop_
_entity_poly.entity_id
_entity_poly.type
_entity_poly.pdbx_seq_one_letter_code
_entity_poly.pdbx_strand_id
1 'polypeptide(L)'
;MTYNNLVLVGNWAEERLKNEHEFKIFLRKRERRELLLQKSRTLFSNLLKEKSLAISGKFVLYGYNVQVVASDIPAKPKVAGAMQKNGLAMSILVRERQVDYMQNISDGCLMTLSPILTPCCRNSFIIVSAWDDNKRGDQMKYGDEFLLQAENYADPKTGARLIIKNLVADKSLCVMNQNWMQTFFGAECGVNCANYIDIHGRNTAENIFTLISDVETKTKY
;
A
#
# COMPACT_ATOMS: atom_id res chain seq x y z
N MET A 1 -18.68 -13.49 -43.47
CA MET A 1 -17.73 -14.42 -42.80
C MET A 1 -16.42 -13.68 -42.60
N THR A 2 -15.76 -13.84 -41.47
CA THR A 2 -14.36 -13.42 -41.28
C THR A 2 -13.44 -14.58 -41.65
N TYR A 3 -12.41 -14.31 -42.46
CA TYR A 3 -11.43 -15.31 -42.87
C TYR A 3 -10.12 -15.14 -42.09
N ASN A 4 -9.29 -16.18 -42.04
CA ASN A 4 -7.96 -16.10 -41.44
C ASN A 4 -7.05 -15.25 -42.35
N ASN A 5 -6.18 -14.41 -41.77
CA ASN A 5 -5.20 -13.57 -42.48
C ASN A 5 -4.08 -14.39 -43.19
N LEU A 6 -4.20 -15.72 -43.23
CA LEU A 6 -3.44 -16.60 -44.14
C LEU A 6 -4.16 -16.88 -45.47
N VAL A 7 -5.43 -16.47 -45.62
CA VAL A 7 -6.30 -16.75 -46.77
C VAL A 7 -6.50 -15.48 -47.60
N LEU A 8 -6.16 -15.56 -48.90
CA LEU A 8 -6.14 -14.43 -49.84
C LEU A 8 -7.56 -14.01 -50.29
N VAL A 9 -8.35 -13.41 -49.38
CA VAL A 9 -9.75 -13.01 -49.64
C VAL A 9 -10.02 -11.58 -49.14
N GLY A 10 -10.69 -10.76 -49.98
CA GLY A 10 -11.07 -9.39 -49.64
C GLY A 10 -9.87 -8.47 -49.39
N ASN A 11 -9.99 -7.56 -48.42
CA ASN A 11 -8.96 -6.58 -48.04
C ASN A 11 -7.75 -7.21 -47.29
N TRP A 12 -7.49 -8.50 -47.48
CA TRP A 12 -6.39 -9.27 -46.88
C TRP A 12 -5.05 -8.53 -46.88
N ALA A 13 -4.70 -7.87 -48.00
CA ALA A 13 -3.43 -7.17 -48.14
C ALA A 13 -3.32 -5.95 -47.20
N GLU A 14 -4.42 -5.22 -46.98
CA GLU A 14 -4.48 -4.08 -46.07
C GLU A 14 -4.45 -4.55 -44.61
N GLU A 15 -5.24 -5.58 -44.26
CA GLU A 15 -5.22 -6.17 -42.93
C GLU A 15 -3.84 -6.72 -42.56
N ARG A 16 -3.18 -7.40 -43.51
CA ARG A 16 -1.82 -7.90 -43.32
C ARG A 16 -0.83 -6.76 -43.11
N LEU A 17 -0.86 -5.73 -43.96
CA LEU A 17 0.06 -4.59 -43.85
C LEU A 17 -0.15 -3.82 -42.54
N LYS A 18 -1.41 -3.66 -42.12
CA LYS A 18 -1.78 -3.11 -40.80
C LYS A 18 -1.20 -3.94 -39.67
N ASN A 19 -1.38 -5.26 -39.68
CA ASN A 19 -0.83 -6.16 -38.65
C ASN A 19 0.71 -6.10 -38.60
N GLU A 20 1.39 -6.06 -39.76
CA GLU A 20 2.84 -5.86 -39.81
C GLU A 20 3.26 -4.49 -39.26
N HIS A 21 2.47 -3.43 -39.46
CA HIS A 21 2.74 -2.10 -38.94
C HIS A 21 2.54 -2.03 -37.42
N GLU A 22 1.44 -2.57 -36.90
CA GLU A 22 1.17 -2.67 -35.46
C GLU A 22 2.24 -3.51 -34.75
N PHE A 23 2.69 -4.61 -35.36
CA PHE A 23 3.81 -5.41 -34.85
C PHE A 23 5.12 -4.62 -34.84
N LYS A 24 5.43 -3.86 -35.89
CA LYS A 24 6.61 -2.96 -35.94
C LYS A 24 6.54 -1.85 -34.87
N ILE A 25 5.35 -1.32 -34.55
CA ILE A 25 5.15 -0.40 -33.41
C ILE A 25 5.38 -1.12 -32.07
N PHE A 26 4.83 -2.32 -31.89
CA PHE A 26 4.99 -3.11 -30.68
C PHE A 26 6.47 -3.43 -30.39
N LEU A 27 7.23 -3.86 -31.40
CA LEU A 27 8.67 -4.12 -31.27
C LEU A 27 9.44 -2.87 -30.82
N ARG A 28 9.21 -1.72 -31.45
CA ARG A 28 9.82 -0.43 -31.06
C ARG A 28 9.51 -0.06 -29.61
N LYS A 29 8.25 -0.19 -29.18
CA LYS A 29 7.84 0.07 -27.79
C LYS A 29 8.48 -0.92 -26.80
N ARG A 30 8.58 -2.20 -27.18
CA ARG A 30 9.21 -3.27 -26.38
C ARG A 30 10.70 -2.99 -26.12
N GLU A 31 11.41 -2.56 -27.16
CA GLU A 31 12.84 -2.22 -27.11
C GLU A 31 13.10 -0.98 -26.24
N ARG A 32 12.25 0.05 -26.35
CA ARG A 32 12.30 1.26 -25.51
C ARG A 32 11.76 1.07 -24.08
N ARG A 33 11.26 -0.12 -23.74
CA ARG A 33 10.58 -0.45 -22.46
C ARG A 33 9.32 0.39 -22.20
N GLU A 34 8.70 0.91 -23.27
CA GLU A 34 7.49 1.74 -23.23
C GLU A 34 6.19 0.92 -23.06
N LEU A 35 6.23 -0.42 -23.16
CA LEU A 35 5.02 -1.24 -22.97
C LEU A 35 4.50 -1.12 -21.55
N LEU A 36 3.17 -0.95 -21.40
CA LEU A 36 2.51 -0.87 -20.09
C LEU A 36 2.79 -2.10 -19.21
N LEU A 37 2.93 -3.29 -19.80
CA LEU A 37 3.32 -4.53 -19.09
C LEU A 37 4.78 -4.52 -18.60
N GLN A 38 5.68 -3.78 -19.25
CA GLN A 38 7.05 -3.58 -18.74
C GLN A 38 7.03 -2.55 -17.60
N LYS A 39 6.37 -1.39 -17.80
CA LYS A 39 6.22 -0.34 -16.78
C LYS A 39 5.56 -0.85 -15.50
N SER A 40 4.43 -1.56 -15.62
CA SER A 40 3.70 -2.08 -14.46
C SER A 40 4.53 -3.09 -13.69
N ARG A 41 5.26 -4.00 -14.37
CA ARG A 41 6.19 -4.94 -13.72
C ARG A 41 7.28 -4.21 -12.93
N THR A 42 7.89 -3.15 -13.48
CA THR A 42 8.89 -2.36 -12.75
C THR A 42 8.29 -1.59 -11.57
N LEU A 43 7.06 -1.08 -11.71
CA LEU A 43 6.33 -0.40 -10.64
C LEU A 43 6.00 -1.37 -9.49
N PHE A 44 5.47 -2.55 -9.81
CA PHE A 44 5.23 -3.61 -8.83
C PHE A 44 6.53 -4.06 -8.15
N SER A 45 7.64 -4.25 -8.89
CA SER A 45 8.92 -4.66 -8.29
C SER A 45 9.53 -3.58 -7.39
N ASN A 46 9.19 -2.30 -7.58
CA ASN A 46 9.66 -1.21 -6.72
C ASN A 46 8.79 -1.07 -5.46
N LEU A 47 7.46 -1.12 -5.60
CA LEU A 47 6.52 -0.89 -4.50
C LEU A 47 6.32 -2.13 -3.61
N LEU A 48 6.28 -3.33 -4.21
CA LEU A 48 6.19 -4.61 -3.49
C LEU A 48 7.56 -5.21 -3.17
N LYS A 49 8.65 -4.46 -3.36
CA LYS A 49 9.97 -4.83 -2.85
C LYS A 49 9.87 -5.02 -1.34
N GLU A 50 10.19 -6.22 -0.86
CA GLU A 50 10.18 -6.52 0.56
C GLU A 50 11.15 -5.61 1.32
N LYS A 51 10.70 -5.08 2.46
CA LYS A 51 11.47 -4.18 3.33
C LYS A 51 11.60 -4.84 4.69
N SER A 52 12.82 -5.12 5.13
CA SER A 52 13.06 -5.59 6.50
C SER A 52 12.61 -4.53 7.50
N LEU A 53 11.79 -4.90 8.48
CA LEU A 53 11.52 -4.11 9.67
C LEU A 53 12.48 -4.63 10.77
N ALA A 54 13.51 -3.87 11.15
CA ALA A 54 14.70 -4.46 11.78
C ALA A 54 14.67 -4.67 13.33
N ILE A 55 15.68 -5.37 13.88
CA ILE A 55 16.00 -5.59 15.32
C ILE A 55 14.85 -6.26 16.12
N SER A 56 14.57 -5.93 17.39
CA SER A 56 13.41 -6.33 18.23
C SER A 56 13.40 -5.45 19.50
N GLY A 57 12.23 -5.03 20.02
CA GLY A 57 12.16 -4.04 21.10
C GLY A 57 10.74 -3.70 21.57
N LYS A 58 10.64 -3.00 22.72
CA LYS A 58 9.38 -2.79 23.49
C LYS A 58 8.76 -1.38 23.40
N PHE A 59 9.46 -0.37 22.89
CA PHE A 59 8.93 1.01 22.80
C PHE A 59 9.21 1.66 21.44
N VAL A 60 8.36 2.63 21.04
CA VAL A 60 8.41 3.30 19.72
C VAL A 60 9.54 4.29 19.68
N LEU A 61 10.38 4.20 18.65
CA LEU A 61 11.57 5.00 18.48
C LEU A 61 11.48 5.83 17.18
N TYR A 62 11.97 7.07 17.20
CA TYR A 62 11.92 7.98 16.04
C TYR A 62 13.01 7.71 14.98
N GLY A 63 12.71 8.09 13.74
CA GLY A 63 13.59 8.02 12.56
C GLY A 63 13.69 6.63 11.95
N TYR A 64 12.63 5.83 12.06
CA TYR A 64 12.64 4.39 11.84
C TYR A 64 11.36 3.80 11.22
N ASN A 65 11.46 2.64 10.54
CA ASN A 65 10.36 2.00 9.81
C ASN A 65 9.31 1.31 10.69
N VAL A 66 8.04 1.56 10.39
CA VAL A 66 6.85 0.86 10.90
C VAL A 66 5.80 0.65 9.80
N GLN A 67 4.95 -0.36 9.96
CA GLN A 67 3.68 -0.51 9.26
C GLN A 67 2.55 -0.02 10.18
N VAL A 68 1.53 0.64 9.64
CA VAL A 68 0.31 0.98 10.39
C VAL A 68 -0.76 -0.07 10.09
N VAL A 69 -1.17 -0.88 11.06
CA VAL A 69 -2.04 -2.04 10.85
C VAL A 69 -3.30 -1.98 11.69
N ALA A 70 -4.47 -2.03 11.06
CA ALA A 70 -5.77 -2.16 11.72
C ALA A 70 -6.02 -3.64 12.11
N SER A 71 -5.35 -4.09 13.17
CA SER A 71 -5.30 -5.49 13.62
C SER A 71 -6.67 -6.12 13.91
N ASP A 72 -7.63 -5.32 14.37
CA ASP A 72 -8.93 -5.81 14.85
C ASP A 72 -9.99 -5.91 13.74
N ILE A 73 -9.61 -5.65 12.48
CA ILE A 73 -10.51 -5.62 11.31
C ILE A 73 -10.21 -6.81 10.38
N PRO A 74 -11.22 -7.54 9.89
CA PRO A 74 -11.02 -8.70 9.02
C PRO A 74 -10.61 -8.27 7.60
N ALA A 75 -9.63 -8.97 7.02
CA ALA A 75 -9.10 -8.64 5.69
C ALA A 75 -10.01 -9.04 4.51
N LYS A 76 -11.23 -9.55 4.78
CA LYS A 76 -12.31 -9.85 3.83
C LYS A 76 -13.68 -9.79 4.53
N PRO A 77 -14.78 -9.51 3.81
CA PRO A 77 -16.13 -9.77 4.32
C PRO A 77 -16.32 -11.24 4.69
N LYS A 78 -17.21 -11.53 5.65
CA LYS A 78 -17.42 -12.86 6.25
C LYS A 78 -18.01 -13.87 5.25
N VAL A 79 -17.15 -14.59 4.53
CA VAL A 79 -17.50 -15.84 3.83
C VAL A 79 -17.35 -17.01 4.80
N ALA A 80 -18.36 -17.87 4.88
CA ALA A 80 -18.35 -19.03 5.77
C ALA A 80 -17.22 -20.02 5.43
N GLY A 81 -16.56 -20.58 6.45
CA GLY A 81 -15.53 -21.62 6.30
C GLY A 81 -14.11 -21.16 5.96
N ALA A 82 -13.89 -19.89 5.60
CA ALA A 82 -12.54 -19.38 5.31
C ALA A 82 -11.79 -18.97 6.60
N MET A 83 -10.54 -19.41 6.75
CA MET A 83 -9.66 -18.99 7.86
C MET A 83 -9.38 -17.49 7.77
N GLN A 84 -9.96 -16.70 8.68
CA GLN A 84 -9.90 -15.24 8.63
C GLN A 84 -8.51 -14.74 9.01
N LYS A 85 -7.85 -14.07 8.05
CA LYS A 85 -6.72 -13.20 8.35
C LYS A 85 -7.28 -11.86 8.80
N ASN A 86 -7.06 -11.52 10.07
CA ASN A 86 -7.34 -10.19 10.60
C ASN A 86 -6.09 -9.31 10.42
N GLY A 87 -6.28 -8.00 10.37
CA GLY A 87 -5.24 -7.04 10.04
C GLY A 87 -5.34 -6.56 8.59
N LEU A 88 -5.48 -5.24 8.45
CA LEU A 88 -5.26 -4.51 7.21
C LEU A 88 -4.08 -3.55 7.39
N ALA A 89 -3.10 -3.57 6.49
CA ALA A 89 -1.95 -2.66 6.54
C ALA A 89 -2.23 -1.40 5.70
N MET A 90 -1.97 -0.23 6.26
CA MET A 90 -1.98 1.04 5.52
C MET A 90 -0.94 0.97 4.41
N SER A 91 -1.32 1.42 3.22
CA SER A 91 -0.53 1.26 2.01
C SER A 91 -0.79 2.41 1.03
N ILE A 92 0.21 2.75 0.21
CA ILE A 92 0.14 3.87 -0.72
C ILE A 92 -0.52 3.42 -2.03
N LEU A 93 -1.63 4.05 -2.43
CA LEU A 93 -2.38 3.71 -3.62
C LEU A 93 -1.82 4.41 -4.87
N VAL A 94 -1.61 3.61 -5.92
CA VAL A 94 -1.32 4.10 -7.28
C VAL A 94 -2.57 3.95 -8.15
N ARG A 95 -3.02 5.04 -8.79
CA ARG A 95 -4.14 5.03 -9.74
C ARG A 95 -3.68 4.67 -11.15
N GLU A 96 -4.60 4.21 -12.00
CA GLU A 96 -4.30 3.75 -13.37
C GLU A 96 -3.48 4.74 -14.17
N ARG A 97 -3.88 6.02 -14.16
CA ARG A 97 -3.18 7.11 -14.84
C ARG A 97 -1.73 7.30 -14.35
N GLN A 98 -1.44 6.99 -13.09
CA GLN A 98 -0.10 7.13 -12.50
C GLN A 98 0.88 6.04 -12.99
N VAL A 99 0.39 4.86 -13.38
CA VAL A 99 1.25 3.72 -13.80
C VAL A 99 2.17 4.06 -14.99
N ASP A 100 1.77 5.00 -15.84
CA ASP A 100 2.56 5.39 -17.01
C ASP A 100 3.75 6.33 -16.71
N TYR A 101 3.75 7.03 -15.57
CA TYR A 101 4.78 8.02 -15.20
C TYR A 101 5.42 7.82 -13.82
N MET A 102 4.75 7.12 -12.90
CA MET A 102 5.18 6.93 -11.52
C MET A 102 5.97 5.62 -11.37
N GLN A 103 7.30 5.71 -11.23
CA GLN A 103 8.16 4.54 -10.97
C GLN A 103 8.46 4.31 -9.48
N ASN A 104 8.30 5.34 -8.65
CA ASN A 104 8.54 5.35 -7.21
C ASN A 104 7.40 6.10 -6.51
N ILE A 105 7.34 6.02 -5.18
CA ILE A 105 6.42 6.83 -4.36
C ILE A 105 6.70 8.32 -4.62
N SER A 106 5.64 9.12 -4.73
CA SER A 106 5.67 10.57 -4.88
C SER A 106 4.73 11.23 -3.88
N ASP A 107 4.88 12.55 -3.70
CA ASP A 107 3.87 13.35 -3.03
C ASP A 107 2.49 13.26 -3.75
N GLY A 108 1.42 13.61 -3.04
CA GLY A 108 0.03 13.58 -3.53
C GLY A 108 -0.54 12.18 -3.76
N CYS A 109 0.12 11.12 -3.28
CA CYS A 109 -0.43 9.76 -3.36
C CYS A 109 -1.51 9.51 -2.31
N LEU A 110 -2.57 8.81 -2.72
CA LEU A 110 -3.64 8.39 -1.81
C LEU A 110 -3.19 7.22 -0.93
N MET A 111 -3.88 6.97 0.18
CA MET A 111 -3.62 5.80 1.03
C MET A 111 -4.86 4.90 1.15
N THR A 112 -4.63 3.59 1.16
CA THR A 112 -5.64 2.53 1.27
C THR A 112 -5.18 1.45 2.26
N LEU A 113 -6.14 0.73 2.83
CA LEU A 113 -5.89 -0.38 3.74
C LEU A 113 -5.90 -1.70 2.97
N SER A 114 -4.72 -2.28 2.82
CA SER A 114 -4.47 -3.48 2.03
C SER A 114 -4.50 -4.75 2.90
N PRO A 115 -5.00 -5.89 2.39
CA PRO A 115 -4.83 -7.20 3.03
C PRO A 115 -3.38 -7.72 2.97
N ILE A 116 -2.46 -6.97 2.33
CA ILE A 116 -1.04 -7.31 2.19
C ILE A 116 -0.27 -6.84 3.44
N LEU A 117 -0.17 -7.73 4.43
CA LEU A 117 0.58 -7.50 5.68
C LEU A 117 2.11 -7.66 5.55
N THR A 118 2.61 -8.29 4.49
CA THR A 118 4.07 -8.42 4.26
C THR A 118 4.71 -7.06 4.06
N PRO A 119 5.79 -6.70 4.78
CA PRO A 119 6.38 -5.38 4.69
C PRO A 119 7.08 -5.15 3.36
N CYS A 120 6.73 -4.05 2.73
CA CYS A 120 7.28 -3.60 1.46
C CYS A 120 7.33 -2.06 1.44
N CYS A 121 8.01 -1.50 0.44
CA CYS A 121 8.10 -0.04 0.27
C CYS A 121 6.73 0.66 0.29
N ARG A 122 5.66 -0.02 -0.16
CA ARG A 122 4.28 0.51 -0.22
C ARG A 122 3.58 0.68 1.14
N ASN A 123 3.92 -0.14 2.15
CA ASN A 123 3.20 -0.20 3.44
C ASN A 123 4.12 0.07 4.66
N SER A 124 5.35 0.53 4.42
CA SER A 124 6.34 0.87 5.44
C SER A 124 6.57 2.39 5.48
N PHE A 125 6.37 2.99 6.64
CA PHE A 125 6.48 4.42 6.91
C PHE A 125 7.55 4.68 7.97
N ILE A 126 8.19 5.84 7.91
CA ILE A 126 9.14 6.32 8.92
C ILE A 126 8.41 7.26 9.88
N ILE A 127 8.59 7.05 11.18
CA ILE A 127 8.09 7.98 12.22
C ILE A 127 9.12 9.10 12.39
N VAL A 128 8.73 10.34 12.15
CA VAL A 128 9.58 11.55 12.36
C VAL A 128 8.91 12.43 13.43
N SER A 129 9.69 13.14 14.26
CA SER A 129 9.09 14.04 15.26
C SER A 129 8.63 15.34 14.60
N ALA A 130 7.55 15.95 15.09
CA ALA A 130 6.96 17.13 14.43
C ALA A 130 7.79 18.44 14.54
N TRP A 131 8.81 18.47 15.40
CA TRP A 131 9.53 19.71 15.76
C TRP A 131 11.07 19.58 15.78
N ASP A 132 11.61 18.38 15.71
CA ASP A 132 13.03 18.10 15.96
C ASP A 132 13.48 16.85 15.19
N ASP A 133 14.26 17.07 14.13
CA ASP A 133 14.78 16.02 13.26
C ASP A 133 15.86 15.15 13.96
N ASN A 134 16.44 15.64 15.06
CA ASN A 134 17.63 15.05 15.66
C ASN A 134 17.31 13.94 16.70
N LYS A 135 16.02 13.73 17.02
CA LYS A 135 15.52 12.72 17.98
C LYS A 135 15.63 11.26 17.50
N ARG A 136 16.43 10.96 16.47
CA ARG A 136 16.53 9.61 15.90
C ARG A 136 17.10 8.64 16.93
N GLY A 137 16.33 7.62 17.27
CA GLY A 137 16.64 6.69 18.38
C GLY A 137 15.88 6.95 19.68
N ASP A 138 15.29 8.14 19.88
CA ASP A 138 14.57 8.46 21.11
C ASP A 138 13.21 7.75 21.20
N GLN A 139 12.82 7.41 22.43
CA GLN A 139 11.51 6.83 22.71
C GLN A 139 10.39 7.87 22.61
N MET A 140 9.53 7.67 21.61
CA MET A 140 8.20 8.25 21.47
C MET A 140 7.30 7.84 22.65
N LYS A 141 6.55 8.81 23.18
CA LYS A 141 5.60 8.67 24.28
C LYS A 141 4.17 8.91 23.79
N TYR A 142 3.19 8.44 24.57
CA TYR A 142 1.79 8.78 24.36
C TYR A 142 1.59 10.28 24.61
N GLY A 143 1.19 11.02 23.57
CA GLY A 143 1.01 12.47 23.60
C GLY A 143 2.02 13.26 22.79
N ASP A 144 3.11 12.64 22.30
CA ASP A 144 4.04 13.30 21.37
C ASP A 144 3.41 13.48 19.98
N GLU A 145 3.70 14.59 19.30
CA GLU A 145 3.34 14.80 17.90
C GLU A 145 4.41 14.27 16.95
N PHE A 146 3.95 13.57 15.92
CA PHE A 146 4.80 12.86 14.96
C PHE A 146 4.21 12.90 13.54
N LEU A 147 5.08 12.73 12.56
CA LEU A 147 4.77 12.62 11.14
C LEU A 147 5.04 11.18 10.68
N LEU A 148 4.22 10.70 9.73
CA LEU A 148 4.43 9.41 9.05
C LEU A 148 4.90 9.68 7.62
N GLN A 149 6.21 9.53 7.39
CA GLN A 149 6.84 9.77 6.10
C GLN A 149 6.94 8.48 5.28
N ALA A 150 6.66 8.53 3.99
CA ALA A 150 6.82 7.39 3.09
C ALA A 150 8.19 7.44 2.38
N GLU A 151 9.18 6.65 2.86
CA GLU A 151 10.58 6.85 2.45
C GLU A 151 11.45 5.59 2.32
N ASN A 152 12.63 5.76 1.70
CA ASN A 152 13.67 4.75 1.53
C ASN A 152 14.76 4.86 2.62
N TYR A 153 15.12 3.71 3.23
CA TYR A 153 16.23 3.42 4.18
C TYR A 153 16.08 3.69 5.72
N ALA A 154 16.20 2.60 6.52
CA ALA A 154 16.47 2.45 7.97
C ALA A 154 15.45 3.03 9.01
N ASP A 155 14.73 2.32 9.92
CA ASP A 155 14.87 1.07 10.74
C ASP A 155 15.62 1.22 12.09
N PRO A 156 15.12 0.71 13.26
CA PRO A 156 13.75 0.27 13.71
C PRO A 156 13.42 0.67 15.20
N LYS A 157 12.39 0.28 16.00
CA LYS A 157 11.28 -0.72 15.96
C LYS A 157 10.24 -0.51 17.10
N THR A 158 8.94 -0.79 16.89
CA THR A 158 8.05 -1.56 17.83
C THR A 158 6.73 -2.11 17.27
N GLY A 159 6.05 -2.94 18.09
CA GLY A 159 4.60 -3.07 18.16
C GLY A 159 3.94 -2.14 19.20
N ALA A 160 3.00 -1.26 18.83
CA ALA A 160 2.24 -0.40 19.77
C ALA A 160 0.80 -0.10 19.29
N ARG A 161 -0.20 -0.29 20.15
CA ARG A 161 -1.60 0.12 19.88
C ARG A 161 -1.81 1.60 20.21
N LEU A 162 -2.29 2.34 19.22
CA LEU A 162 -2.38 3.81 19.19
C LEU A 162 -3.61 4.27 18.40
N ILE A 163 -4.08 5.48 18.69
CA ILE A 163 -5.10 6.18 17.91
C ILE A 163 -4.41 7.38 17.27
N ILE A 164 -4.30 7.37 15.94
CA ILE A 164 -3.64 8.43 15.19
C ILE A 164 -4.64 9.59 15.02
N LYS A 165 -4.49 10.66 15.81
CA LYS A 165 -5.27 11.90 15.66
C LYS A 165 -4.59 12.86 14.69
N ASN A 166 -5.34 13.41 13.73
CA ASN A 166 -4.95 14.61 13.01
C ASN A 166 -5.20 15.83 13.91
N LEU A 167 -4.12 16.44 14.41
CA LEU A 167 -4.14 17.61 15.29
C LEU A 167 -4.96 18.78 14.73
N VAL A 168 -4.82 19.06 13.43
CA VAL A 168 -5.45 20.21 12.75
C VAL A 168 -6.97 20.05 12.62
N ALA A 169 -7.47 18.81 12.62
CA ALA A 169 -8.88 18.50 12.40
C ALA A 169 -9.62 17.94 13.63
N ASP A 170 -8.91 17.69 14.74
CA ASP A 170 -9.29 16.84 15.88
C ASP A 170 -10.06 15.54 15.50
N LYS A 171 -9.64 14.94 14.38
CA LYS A 171 -10.22 13.70 13.86
C LYS A 171 -9.18 12.60 13.86
N SER A 172 -9.53 11.50 14.47
CA SER A 172 -8.75 10.27 14.39
C SER A 172 -8.92 9.61 13.03
N LEU A 173 -7.81 9.02 12.56
CA LEU A 173 -7.77 8.11 11.43
C LEU A 173 -8.79 6.99 11.65
N CYS A 174 -9.48 6.58 10.59
CA CYS A 174 -10.44 5.48 10.65
C CYS A 174 -10.49 4.64 9.37
N VAL A 175 -10.98 3.41 9.52
CA VAL A 175 -11.12 2.42 8.46
C VAL A 175 -12.54 2.41 7.92
N MET A 176 -12.73 2.69 6.63
CA MET A 176 -14.05 2.64 6.00
C MET A 176 -14.42 1.20 5.61
N ASN A 177 -14.68 0.37 6.61
CA ASN A 177 -14.90 -1.09 6.51
C ASN A 177 -15.97 -1.51 5.47
N GLN A 178 -16.94 -0.65 5.16
CA GLN A 178 -17.96 -0.88 4.14
C GLN A 178 -17.53 -0.47 2.71
N ASN A 179 -16.46 0.31 2.56
CA ASN A 179 -16.00 0.87 1.29
C ASN A 179 -14.75 0.13 0.78
N TRP A 180 -14.99 -0.95 0.03
CA TRP A 180 -13.95 -1.74 -0.62
C TRP A 180 -13.82 -1.36 -2.09
N MET A 181 -12.59 -1.07 -2.51
CA MET A 181 -12.23 -0.66 -3.87
C MET A 181 -11.34 -1.72 -4.51
N GLN A 182 -11.59 -2.06 -5.78
CA GLN A 182 -10.67 -2.90 -6.55
C GLN A 182 -9.52 -2.04 -7.07
N THR A 183 -8.28 -2.44 -6.77
CA THR A 183 -7.04 -1.77 -7.19
C THR A 183 -6.13 -2.76 -7.92
N PHE A 184 -4.99 -2.28 -8.45
CA PHE A 184 -3.95 -3.13 -9.04
C PHE A 184 -3.38 -4.18 -8.07
N PHE A 185 -3.51 -3.97 -6.77
CA PHE A 185 -2.94 -4.81 -5.73
C PHE A 185 -3.95 -5.80 -5.13
N GLY A 186 -5.23 -5.68 -5.49
CA GLY A 186 -6.33 -6.49 -4.98
C GLY A 186 -7.54 -5.66 -4.57
N ALA A 187 -8.45 -6.25 -3.80
CA ALA A 187 -9.51 -5.50 -3.12
C ALA A 187 -8.92 -4.86 -1.85
N GLU A 188 -9.12 -3.55 -1.68
CA GLU A 188 -8.54 -2.75 -0.60
C GLU A 188 -9.59 -1.86 0.04
N CYS A 189 -9.48 -1.65 1.35
CA CYS A 189 -10.43 -0.87 2.13
C CYS A 189 -10.05 0.63 2.09
N GLY A 190 -11.06 1.50 2.07
CA GLY A 190 -10.85 2.95 2.16
C GLY A 190 -10.35 3.41 3.54
N VAL A 191 -9.60 4.51 3.55
CA VAL A 191 -9.09 5.20 4.75
C VAL A 191 -9.72 6.60 4.82
N ASN A 192 -10.07 7.06 6.01
CA ASN A 192 -10.61 8.42 6.24
C ASN A 192 -10.16 8.96 7.61
N CYS A 193 -10.56 10.18 7.97
CA CYS A 193 -10.40 10.76 9.30
C CYS A 193 -11.77 11.15 9.87
N ALA A 194 -12.33 10.32 10.76
CA ALA A 194 -13.58 10.55 11.46
C ALA A 194 -13.60 9.80 12.79
N ASN A 195 -14.11 10.43 13.86
CA ASN A 195 -14.19 9.84 15.19
C ASN A 195 -15.41 8.91 15.28
N TYR A 196 -15.23 7.59 15.16
CA TYR A 196 -16.27 6.62 15.47
C TYR A 196 -16.22 6.27 16.95
N ILE A 197 -17.27 6.66 17.68
CA ILE A 197 -17.36 6.54 19.14
C ILE A 197 -18.62 5.75 19.49
N ASP A 198 -18.46 4.76 20.37
CA ASP A 198 -19.53 3.94 20.93
C ASP A 198 -20.37 4.70 21.98
N ILE A 199 -21.55 4.17 22.34
CA ILE A 199 -22.47 4.74 23.34
C ILE A 199 -21.82 5.01 24.71
N HIS A 200 -20.70 4.33 25.00
CA HIS A 200 -19.92 4.50 26.22
C HIS A 200 -18.78 5.54 26.11
N GLY A 201 -18.75 6.36 25.06
CA GLY A 201 -17.72 7.39 24.85
C GLY A 201 -16.34 6.83 24.46
N ARG A 202 -16.27 5.58 24.00
CA ARG A 202 -15.03 4.87 23.64
C ARG A 202 -14.88 4.80 22.12
N ASN A 203 -13.68 5.02 21.61
CA ASN A 203 -13.41 4.86 20.18
C ASN A 203 -13.59 3.40 19.75
N THR A 204 -14.21 3.16 18.59
CA THR A 204 -14.45 1.82 18.06
C THR A 204 -13.18 1.20 17.45
N ALA A 205 -13.23 -0.09 17.13
CA ALA A 205 -12.13 -0.80 16.46
C ALA A 205 -11.74 -0.20 15.09
N GLU A 206 -12.63 0.57 14.45
CA GLU A 206 -12.35 1.26 13.18
C GLU A 206 -11.31 2.38 13.33
N ASN A 207 -11.04 2.84 14.56
CA ASN A 207 -10.10 3.93 14.89
C ASN A 207 -8.86 3.43 15.66
N ILE A 208 -8.75 2.12 15.90
CA ILE A 208 -7.64 1.51 16.65
C ILE A 208 -6.63 0.92 15.67
N PHE A 209 -5.42 1.48 15.68
CA PHE A 209 -4.32 1.02 14.85
C PHE A 209 -3.20 0.44 15.73
N THR A 210 -2.51 -0.57 15.20
CA THR A 210 -1.28 -1.09 15.75
C THR A 210 -0.15 -0.64 14.85
N LEU A 211 0.78 0.16 15.34
CA LEU A 211 2.08 0.27 14.71
C LEU A 211 2.75 -1.10 14.85
N ILE A 212 3.15 -1.72 13.75
CA ILE A 212 3.86 -3.00 13.72
C ILE A 212 5.19 -2.76 13.04
N SER A 213 6.26 -3.28 13.62
CA SER A 213 7.56 -3.37 12.95
C SER A 213 8.33 -4.63 13.31
N ASP A 214 7.70 -5.55 14.05
CA ASP A 214 8.15 -6.93 14.05
C ASP A 214 7.42 -7.68 12.95
N VAL A 215 8.16 -8.22 11.98
CA VAL A 215 7.69 -9.45 11.35
C VAL A 215 8.02 -10.55 12.34
N GLU A 216 7.05 -10.98 13.13
CA GLU A 216 7.13 -12.28 13.79
C GLU A 216 7.43 -13.31 12.69
N THR A 217 8.70 -13.75 12.63
CA THR A 217 9.12 -14.79 11.71
C THR A 217 8.31 -16.02 12.09
N LYS A 218 7.38 -16.41 11.20
CA LYS A 218 6.46 -17.52 11.46
C LYS A 218 7.24 -18.80 11.71
N THR A 219 7.48 -19.08 12.98
CA THR A 219 7.92 -20.36 13.50
C THR A 219 6.85 -21.35 13.13
N LYS A 220 7.11 -22.11 12.07
CA LYS A 220 6.29 -23.25 11.68
C LYS A 220 6.40 -24.28 12.81
N TYR A 221 5.31 -24.42 13.54
CA TYR A 221 4.95 -25.64 14.26
C TYR A 221 3.93 -26.39 13.39
#